data_AF-A0A1W1ZIM7-F1
#
_entry.id   AF-A0A1W1ZIM7-F1
#
_cell.length_a   1.000
_cell.length_b   1.000
_cell.length_c   1.000
_cell.angle_alpha   90.00
_cell.angle_beta   90.00
_cell.angle_gamma   90.00
#
_symmetry.space_group_name_H-M   'P 1'
#
loop_
_entity.id
_entity.type
_entity.pdbx_description
1 polymer ?
#
loop_
_entity_poly.entity_id
_entity_poly.type
_entity_poly.pdbx_seq_one_letter_code
_entity_poly.pdbx_strand_id
1 'polypeptide(L)'
;MKGKVLVQSKKRDSVFLLLLLGLFILRFPFLISVSYGVIPIPKDMGNIIFGNVTYLITAVLILIMRDSLSKYNIGFYSLAVFLAAPFFKLLSIRYTAMFSLLPYPWFQIAVSICLFILLLIFHPKLRKRSSKEILFWLLIAVAAGICGGVIMGNIASLQGSGRLAYRPSFCYVIYAFFVQLSNAAVMEEPLFRGFLWGYLKNAHCKETWIWAFQAALFMIGHVYYLGVYNYSFWIIVPVSALILGLLAWRSRSIGTSMIAHGLINSIADAVAHFTW
;
A
#
# COMPACT_ATOMS: atom_id res chain seq x y z
N MET A 1 18.79 8.48 -36.17
CA MET A 1 18.74 8.42 -34.68
C MET A 1 17.35 8.66 -34.07
N LYS A 2 16.53 9.63 -34.54
CA LYS A 2 15.19 9.91 -33.98
C LYS A 2 14.22 8.72 -33.95
N GLY A 3 14.25 7.85 -34.97
CA GLY A 3 13.36 6.67 -35.03
C GLY A 3 13.60 5.60 -33.95
N LYS A 4 14.87 5.32 -33.59
CA LYS A 4 15.20 4.33 -32.53
C LYS A 4 14.73 4.78 -31.14
N VAL A 5 14.81 6.09 -30.86
CA VAL A 5 14.36 6.67 -29.58
C VAL A 5 12.84 6.57 -29.42
N LEU A 6 12.09 6.83 -30.50
CA LEU A 6 10.61 6.73 -30.52
C LEU A 6 10.10 5.29 -30.35
N VAL A 7 10.78 4.31 -30.96
CA VAL A 7 10.39 2.89 -30.81
C VAL A 7 10.65 2.38 -29.38
N GLN A 8 11.78 2.79 -28.77
CA GLN A 8 12.09 2.43 -27.38
C GLN A 8 11.11 3.03 -26.38
N SER A 9 10.64 4.27 -26.60
CA SER A 9 9.64 4.88 -25.71
C SER A 9 8.31 4.14 -25.80
N LYS A 10 7.83 3.83 -27.01
CA LYS A 10 6.56 3.13 -27.21
C LYS A 10 6.55 1.74 -26.56
N LYS A 11 7.63 0.97 -26.71
CA LYS A 11 7.75 -0.36 -26.08
C LYS A 11 7.74 -0.27 -24.55
N ARG A 12 8.45 0.71 -23.97
CA ARG A 12 8.47 0.93 -22.52
C ARG A 12 7.07 1.27 -21.99
N ASP A 13 6.35 2.12 -22.69
CA ASP A 13 5.00 2.54 -22.30
C ASP A 13 4.00 1.37 -22.36
N SER A 14 4.11 0.49 -23.37
CA SER A 14 3.32 -0.74 -23.44
C SER A 14 3.61 -1.70 -22.29
N VAL A 15 4.89 -1.91 -21.93
CA VAL A 15 5.26 -2.76 -20.79
C VAL A 15 4.76 -2.15 -19.48
N PHE A 16 4.89 -0.84 -19.30
CA PHE A 16 4.34 -0.13 -18.13
C PHE A 16 2.83 -0.36 -17.99
N LEU A 17 2.07 -0.17 -19.08
CA LEU A 17 0.62 -0.36 -19.08
C LEU A 17 0.23 -1.82 -18.79
N LEU A 18 0.96 -2.79 -19.36
CA LEU A 18 0.72 -4.20 -19.10
C LEU A 18 0.92 -4.55 -17.63
N LEU A 19 2.01 -4.06 -17.01
CA LEU A 19 2.28 -4.29 -15.60
C LEU A 19 1.28 -3.57 -14.69
N LEU A 20 0.90 -2.34 -15.02
CA LEU A 20 -0.13 -1.61 -14.29
C LEU A 20 -1.47 -2.35 -14.38
N LEU A 21 -1.87 -2.82 -15.56
CA LEU A 21 -3.05 -3.66 -15.74
C LEU A 21 -2.95 -4.96 -14.95
N GLY A 22 -1.77 -5.58 -14.90
CA GLY A 22 -1.50 -6.75 -14.05
C GLY A 22 -1.79 -6.48 -12.57
N LEU A 23 -1.35 -5.33 -12.03
CA LEU A 23 -1.67 -4.92 -10.66
C LEU A 23 -3.19 -4.73 -10.46
N PHE A 24 -3.90 -4.17 -11.45
CA PHE A 24 -5.35 -4.06 -11.41
C PHE A 24 -6.04 -5.43 -11.43
N ILE A 25 -5.59 -6.36 -12.27
CA ILE A 25 -6.13 -7.72 -12.33
C ILE A 25 -5.93 -8.43 -10.99
N LEU A 26 -4.75 -8.30 -10.40
CA LEU A 26 -4.47 -8.88 -9.08
C LEU A 26 -5.36 -8.27 -7.99
N ARG A 27 -5.58 -6.95 -8.02
CA ARG A 27 -6.33 -6.24 -6.98
C ARG A 27 -7.84 -6.42 -7.08
N PHE A 28 -8.39 -6.39 -8.29
CA PHE A 28 -9.84 -6.42 -8.49
C PHE A 28 -10.30 -7.86 -8.78
N PRO A 29 -10.24 -8.38 -10.02
CA PRO A 29 -10.85 -9.67 -10.32
C PRO A 29 -10.24 -10.81 -9.50
N PHE A 30 -8.92 -10.86 -9.32
CA PHE A 30 -8.29 -11.96 -8.58
C PHE A 30 -8.64 -11.93 -7.09
N LEU A 31 -8.31 -10.85 -6.38
CA LEU A 31 -8.55 -10.77 -4.93
C LEU A 31 -10.05 -10.84 -4.59
N ILE A 32 -10.93 -10.21 -5.38
CA ILE A 32 -12.39 -10.31 -5.19
C ILE A 32 -12.86 -11.75 -5.37
N SER A 33 -12.39 -12.44 -6.43
CA SER A 33 -12.76 -13.84 -6.67
C SER A 33 -12.29 -14.78 -5.56
N VAL A 34 -11.08 -14.56 -5.04
CA VAL A 34 -10.57 -15.30 -3.87
C VAL A 34 -11.44 -15.05 -2.64
N SER A 35 -11.77 -13.79 -2.36
CA SER A 35 -12.57 -13.42 -1.17
C SER A 35 -13.97 -14.03 -1.18
N TYR A 36 -14.61 -14.11 -2.35
CA TYR A 36 -15.94 -14.71 -2.53
C TYR A 36 -15.90 -16.23 -2.81
N GLY A 37 -14.72 -16.84 -2.94
CA GLY A 37 -14.60 -18.28 -3.23
C GLY A 37 -15.07 -18.67 -4.64
N VAL A 38 -15.01 -17.74 -5.60
CA VAL A 38 -15.41 -17.97 -7.01
C VAL A 38 -14.42 -18.89 -7.73
N ILE A 39 -13.15 -18.86 -7.32
CA ILE A 39 -12.09 -19.72 -7.88
C ILE A 39 -11.67 -20.78 -6.85
N PRO A 40 -11.24 -21.99 -7.29
CA PRO A 40 -10.90 -23.11 -6.41
C PRO A 40 -9.49 -22.96 -5.78
N ILE A 41 -9.18 -21.76 -5.27
CA ILE A 41 -7.93 -21.46 -4.57
C ILE A 41 -8.29 -21.11 -3.12
N PRO A 42 -7.70 -21.79 -2.12
CA PRO A 42 -7.89 -21.42 -0.72
C PRO A 42 -7.55 -19.95 -0.47
N LYS A 43 -8.33 -19.26 0.38
CA LYS A 43 -8.16 -17.81 0.63
C LYS A 43 -6.73 -17.44 1.01
N ASP A 44 -6.10 -18.23 1.88
CA ASP A 44 -4.73 -17.98 2.31
C ASP A 44 -3.73 -18.09 1.16
N MET A 45 -3.87 -19.12 0.30
CA MET A 45 -3.05 -19.26 -0.90
C MET A 45 -3.29 -18.11 -1.88
N GLY A 46 -4.53 -17.69 -2.07
CA GLY A 46 -4.86 -16.51 -2.89
C GLY A 46 -4.20 -15.23 -2.37
N ASN A 47 -4.24 -15.00 -1.05
CA ASN A 47 -3.56 -13.86 -0.42
C ASN A 47 -2.04 -13.92 -0.57
N ILE A 48 -1.44 -15.11 -0.46
CA ILE A 48 0.00 -15.33 -0.71
C ILE A 48 0.35 -14.93 -2.15
N ILE A 49 -0.40 -15.45 -3.14
CA ILE A 49 -0.18 -15.16 -4.56
C ILE A 49 -0.35 -13.66 -4.81
N PHE A 50 -1.44 -13.05 -4.33
CA PHE A 50 -1.70 -11.62 -4.46
C PHE A 50 -0.53 -10.80 -3.92
N GLY A 51 -0.11 -11.04 -2.68
CA GLY A 51 0.95 -10.27 -2.03
C GLY A 51 2.32 -10.43 -2.68
N ASN A 52 2.68 -11.65 -3.10
CA ASN A 52 3.98 -11.91 -3.73
C ASN A 52 4.05 -11.34 -5.14
N VAL A 53 3.03 -11.60 -5.97
CA VAL A 53 3.03 -11.15 -7.36
C VAL A 53 2.88 -9.63 -7.44
N THR A 54 2.06 -9.02 -6.58
CA THR A 54 1.93 -7.54 -6.50
C THR A 54 3.25 -6.89 -6.09
N TYR A 55 3.97 -7.43 -5.10
CA TYR A 55 5.29 -6.92 -4.71
C TYR A 55 6.30 -7.03 -5.86
N LEU A 56 6.34 -8.17 -6.56
CA LEU A 56 7.21 -8.38 -7.71
C LEU A 56 6.91 -7.40 -8.85
N ILE A 57 5.66 -7.29 -9.27
CA ILE A 57 5.28 -6.38 -10.37
C ILE A 57 5.59 -4.92 -10.00
N THR A 58 5.33 -4.53 -8.75
CA THR A 58 5.68 -3.20 -8.25
C THR A 58 7.19 -2.96 -8.30
N ALA A 59 8.01 -3.93 -7.89
CA ALA A 59 9.46 -3.84 -7.98
C ALA A 59 9.95 -3.71 -9.44
N VAL A 60 9.36 -4.47 -10.37
CA VAL A 60 9.66 -4.36 -11.81
C VAL A 60 9.27 -2.98 -12.35
N LEU A 61 8.09 -2.46 -11.98
CA LEU A 61 7.67 -1.10 -12.35
C LEU A 61 8.63 -0.03 -11.80
N ILE A 62 9.11 -0.17 -10.56
CA ILE A 62 10.12 0.73 -9.98
C ILE A 62 11.39 0.73 -10.84
N LEU A 63 11.87 -0.44 -11.29
CA LEU A 63 13.07 -0.55 -12.12
C LEU A 63 12.90 0.04 -13.52
N ILE A 64 11.75 -0.23 -14.16
CA ILE A 64 11.45 0.28 -15.50
C ILE A 64 11.29 1.81 -15.46
N MET A 65 10.66 2.34 -14.40
CA MET A 65 10.36 3.76 -14.26
C MET A 65 11.40 4.54 -13.43
N ARG A 66 12.54 3.92 -13.11
CA ARG A 66 13.59 4.42 -12.20
C ARG A 66 14.05 5.86 -12.46
N ASP A 67 14.09 6.28 -13.72
CA ASP A 67 14.53 7.63 -14.14
C ASP A 67 13.43 8.70 -14.01
N SER A 68 12.23 8.28 -13.61
CA SER A 68 11.03 9.12 -13.57
C SER A 68 10.16 8.87 -12.34
N LEU A 69 10.68 8.20 -11.30
CA LEU A 69 9.95 7.85 -10.08
C LEU A 69 9.32 9.05 -9.38
N SER A 70 9.95 10.22 -9.48
CA SER A 70 9.41 11.48 -8.96
C SER A 70 8.07 11.88 -9.57
N LYS A 71 7.78 11.48 -10.82
CA LYS A 71 6.48 11.70 -11.48
C LYS A 71 5.36 10.85 -10.87
N TYR A 72 5.72 9.78 -10.19
CA TYR A 72 4.83 8.82 -9.54
C TYR A 72 4.83 8.97 -8.01
N ASN A 73 5.18 10.15 -7.48
CA ASN A 73 5.28 10.37 -6.03
C ASN A 73 6.20 9.36 -5.30
N ILE A 74 7.16 8.73 -6.00
CA ILE A 74 8.10 7.76 -5.42
C ILE A 74 9.46 8.46 -5.26
N GLY A 75 9.81 8.77 -4.02
CA GLY A 75 11.11 9.32 -3.65
C GLY A 75 11.98 8.30 -2.89
N PHE A 76 13.18 8.73 -2.49
CA PHE A 76 14.09 7.92 -1.68
C PHE A 76 13.41 7.35 -0.43
N TYR A 77 12.70 8.18 0.31
CA TYR A 77 11.97 7.77 1.51
C TYR A 77 10.91 6.68 1.23
N SER A 78 10.18 6.80 0.11
CA SER A 78 9.19 5.80 -0.30
C SER A 78 9.85 4.46 -0.64
N LEU A 79 10.98 4.49 -1.36
CA LEU A 79 11.74 3.30 -1.69
C LEU A 79 12.33 2.63 -0.46
N ALA A 80 12.86 3.41 0.50
CA ALA A 80 13.39 2.88 1.74
C ALA A 80 12.31 2.10 2.51
N VAL A 81 11.10 2.65 2.64
CA VAL A 81 9.97 1.95 3.27
C VAL A 81 9.58 0.69 2.48
N PHE A 82 9.45 0.78 1.15
CA PHE A 82 9.10 -0.35 0.30
C PHE A 82 10.11 -1.52 0.41
N LEU A 83 11.41 -1.20 0.42
CA LEU A 83 12.51 -2.17 0.52
C LEU A 83 12.61 -2.78 1.93
N ALA A 84 12.42 -1.98 2.97
CA ALA A 84 12.54 -2.44 4.36
C ALA A 84 11.31 -3.23 4.85
N ALA A 85 10.13 -2.98 4.28
CA ALA A 85 8.86 -3.56 4.74
C ALA A 85 8.87 -5.10 4.87
N PRO A 86 9.37 -5.90 3.91
CA PRO A 86 9.42 -7.36 4.07
C PRO A 86 10.27 -7.83 5.25
N PHE A 87 11.30 -7.08 5.64
CA PHE A 87 12.14 -7.41 6.80
C PHE A 87 11.41 -7.12 8.11
N PHE A 88 10.65 -6.03 8.18
CA PHE A 88 9.84 -5.73 9.36
C PHE A 88 8.75 -6.78 9.61
N LYS A 89 8.25 -7.42 8.55
CA LYS A 89 7.33 -8.56 8.66
C LYS A 89 7.96 -9.77 9.37
N LEU A 90 9.27 -10.00 9.26
CA LEU A 90 9.94 -11.07 10.02
C LEU A 90 9.93 -10.81 11.52
N LEU A 91 10.09 -9.56 11.93
CA LEU A 91 10.11 -9.17 13.34
C LEU A 91 8.73 -9.37 13.98
N SER A 92 7.65 -9.18 13.22
CA SER A 92 6.29 -9.30 13.74
C SER A 92 5.78 -10.74 13.84
N ILE A 93 6.32 -11.70 13.07
CA ILE A 93 5.90 -13.11 13.12
C ILE A 93 6.01 -13.70 14.53
N ARG A 94 7.00 -13.29 15.34
CA ARG A 94 7.16 -13.77 16.72
C ARG A 94 6.04 -13.35 17.67
N TYR A 95 5.37 -12.23 17.38
CA TYR A 95 4.31 -11.67 18.23
C TYR A 95 2.91 -11.92 17.68
N THR A 96 2.75 -12.11 16.37
CA THR A 96 1.46 -12.42 15.74
C THR A 96 1.22 -13.91 15.53
N ALA A 97 2.14 -14.79 15.94
CA ALA A 97 2.01 -16.25 15.86
C ALA A 97 0.75 -16.84 16.54
N MET A 98 -0.01 -16.05 17.32
CA MET A 98 -1.34 -16.43 17.80
C MET A 98 -2.44 -16.42 16.71
N PHE A 99 -2.20 -15.82 15.54
CA PHE A 99 -3.19 -15.65 14.47
C PHE A 99 -2.62 -16.12 13.12
N SER A 100 -2.58 -17.46 12.93
CA SER A 100 -2.56 -18.18 11.63
C SER A 100 -1.75 -17.60 10.46
N LEU A 101 -0.67 -18.32 10.09
CA LEU A 101 -0.03 -18.39 8.75
C LEU A 101 0.10 -17.07 7.99
N LEU A 102 0.95 -16.16 8.49
CA LEU A 102 1.49 -15.11 7.63
C LEU A 102 2.32 -15.77 6.52
N PRO A 103 2.10 -15.44 5.23
CA PRO A 103 2.97 -15.84 4.13
C PRO A 103 4.42 -15.59 4.50
N TYR A 104 5.28 -16.61 4.39
CA TYR A 104 6.71 -16.43 4.62
C TYR A 104 7.22 -15.28 3.73
N PRO A 105 7.78 -14.20 4.32
CA PRO A 105 8.16 -13.01 3.57
C PRO A 105 9.41 -13.23 2.71
N TRP A 106 9.98 -14.44 2.69
CA TRP A 106 11.24 -14.78 2.01
C TRP A 106 11.24 -14.39 0.53
N PHE A 107 10.14 -14.63 -0.19
CA PHE A 107 10.03 -14.21 -1.58
C PHE A 107 10.12 -12.69 -1.72
N GLN A 108 9.37 -11.93 -0.92
CA GLN A 108 9.38 -10.47 -0.94
C GLN A 108 10.74 -9.90 -0.51
N ILE A 109 11.41 -10.55 0.46
CA ILE A 109 12.77 -10.22 0.88
C ILE A 109 13.76 -10.42 -0.27
N ALA A 110 13.70 -11.56 -0.96
CA ALA A 110 14.55 -11.82 -2.12
C ALA A 110 14.33 -10.77 -3.22
N VAL A 111 13.08 -10.45 -3.55
CA VAL A 111 12.73 -9.39 -4.50
C VAL A 111 13.25 -8.02 -4.04
N SER A 112 13.14 -7.70 -2.74
CA SER A 112 13.64 -6.45 -2.17
C SER A 112 15.15 -6.33 -2.29
N ILE A 113 15.90 -7.40 -1.96
CA ILE A 113 17.36 -7.44 -2.08
C ILE A 113 17.77 -7.28 -3.55
N CYS A 114 17.15 -8.03 -4.46
CA CYS A 114 17.42 -7.91 -5.89
C CYS A 114 17.14 -6.48 -6.40
N LEU A 115 15.99 -5.91 -6.01
CA LEU A 115 15.64 -4.53 -6.35
C LEU A 115 16.68 -3.55 -5.81
N PHE A 116 17.09 -3.68 -4.56
CA PHE A 116 18.09 -2.82 -3.94
C PHE A 116 19.41 -2.87 -4.70
N ILE A 117 19.93 -4.07 -5.01
CA ILE A 117 21.16 -4.25 -5.79
C ILE A 117 21.04 -3.58 -7.16
N LEU A 118 19.93 -3.79 -7.86
CA LEU A 118 19.71 -3.19 -9.17
C LEU A 118 19.59 -1.65 -9.10
N LEU A 119 18.98 -1.10 -8.04
CA LEU A 119 18.93 0.35 -7.83
C LEU A 119 20.30 0.95 -7.50
N LEU A 120 21.18 0.21 -6.81
CA LEU A 120 22.57 0.61 -6.61
C LEU A 120 23.35 0.63 -7.92
N ILE A 121 23.13 -0.33 -8.82
CA ILE A 121 23.80 -0.39 -10.12
C ILE A 121 23.30 0.71 -11.07
N PHE A 122 21.99 0.92 -11.14
CA PHE A 122 21.38 1.81 -12.14
C PHE A 122 21.18 3.25 -11.67
N HIS A 123 21.39 3.56 -10.39
CA HIS A 123 21.31 4.91 -9.81
C HIS A 123 20.07 5.73 -10.23
N PRO A 124 18.88 5.41 -9.70
CA PRO A 124 17.64 6.09 -10.08
C PRO A 124 17.68 7.60 -9.84
N LYS A 125 16.98 8.36 -10.70
CA LYS A 125 16.75 9.79 -10.48
C LYS A 125 15.64 10.00 -9.45
N LEU A 126 16.05 10.17 -8.20
CA LEU A 126 15.15 10.39 -7.07
C LEU A 126 14.96 11.89 -6.80
N ARG A 127 13.74 12.26 -6.41
CA ARG A 127 13.48 13.60 -5.87
C ARG A 127 14.25 13.75 -4.55
N LYS A 128 15.16 14.72 -4.51
CA LYS A 128 15.80 15.15 -3.26
C LYS A 128 14.80 15.97 -2.44
N ARG A 129 14.79 15.75 -1.14
CA ARG A 129 13.98 16.49 -0.17
C ARG A 129 14.88 16.86 0.99
N SER A 130 14.62 18.00 1.62
CA SER A 130 15.36 18.34 2.83
C SER A 130 14.93 17.41 3.97
N SER A 131 15.84 17.11 4.89
CA SER A 131 15.51 16.31 6.08
C SER A 131 14.38 16.95 6.91
N LYS A 132 14.29 18.29 6.91
CA LYS A 132 13.20 19.05 7.55
C LYS A 132 11.85 18.77 6.89
N GLU A 133 11.80 18.77 5.56
CA GLU A 133 10.58 18.44 4.81
C GLU A 133 10.14 16.99 5.05
N ILE A 134 11.09 16.05 5.06
CA ILE A 134 10.82 14.64 5.37
C ILE A 134 10.25 14.51 6.79
N LEU A 135 10.90 15.11 7.78
CA LEU A 135 10.47 15.06 9.18
C LEU A 135 9.08 15.70 9.36
N PHE A 136 8.83 16.86 8.75
CA PHE A 136 7.54 17.53 8.80
C PHE A 136 6.41 16.64 8.29
N TRP A 137 6.57 16.02 7.12
CA TRP A 137 5.56 15.12 6.56
C TRP A 137 5.45 13.80 7.33
N LEU A 138 6.54 13.31 7.93
CA LEU A 138 6.50 12.16 8.82
C LEU A 138 5.64 12.44 10.05
N LEU A 139 5.82 13.60 10.70
CA LEU A 139 5.00 14.01 11.85
C LEU A 139 3.52 14.13 11.48
N ILE A 140 3.21 14.72 10.32
CA ILE A 140 1.83 14.79 9.80
C ILE A 140 1.27 13.38 9.54
N ALA A 141 2.05 12.49 8.93
CA ALA A 141 1.61 11.11 8.67
C ALA A 141 1.32 10.34 9.96
N VAL A 142 2.16 10.52 10.98
CA VAL A 142 1.95 9.90 12.30
C VAL A 142 0.69 10.46 12.96
N ALA A 143 0.52 11.78 12.99
CA ALA A 143 -0.66 12.41 13.57
C ALA A 143 -1.95 11.99 12.85
N ALA A 144 -1.97 12.04 11.51
CA ALA A 144 -3.10 11.59 10.71
C ALA A 144 -3.35 10.08 10.88
N GLY A 145 -2.27 9.29 11.01
CA GLY A 145 -2.32 7.86 11.26
C GLY A 145 -3.01 7.51 12.58
N ILE A 146 -2.59 8.17 13.67
CA ILE A 146 -3.16 7.96 15.01
C ILE A 146 -4.59 8.46 15.08
N CYS A 147 -4.86 9.70 14.68
CA CYS A 147 -6.22 10.26 14.73
C CYS A 147 -7.17 9.47 13.84
N GLY A 148 -6.75 9.14 12.62
CA GLY A 148 -7.51 8.31 11.70
C GLY A 148 -7.77 6.93 12.28
N GLY A 149 -6.74 6.24 12.78
CA GLY A 149 -6.87 4.92 13.39
C GLY A 149 -7.84 4.89 14.57
N VAL A 150 -7.78 5.88 15.48
CA VAL A 150 -8.72 5.98 16.61
C VAL A 150 -10.16 6.17 16.13
N ILE A 151 -10.39 7.11 15.21
CA ILE A 151 -11.74 7.37 14.69
C ILE A 151 -12.29 6.13 13.97
N MET A 152 -11.49 5.56 13.06
CA MET A 152 -11.90 4.40 12.27
C MET A 152 -12.09 3.15 13.13
N GLY A 153 -11.27 2.94 14.15
CA GLY A 153 -11.40 1.83 15.09
C GLY A 153 -12.67 1.91 15.93
N ASN A 154 -13.06 3.11 16.38
CA ASN A 154 -14.33 3.32 17.07
C ASN A 154 -15.52 2.97 16.18
N ILE A 155 -15.51 3.42 14.92
CA ILE A 155 -16.53 3.08 13.92
C ILE A 155 -16.53 1.57 13.65
N ALA A 156 -15.34 0.97 13.50
CA ALA A 156 -15.20 -0.47 13.26
C ALA A 156 -15.75 -1.32 14.41
N SER A 157 -15.63 -0.85 15.66
CA SER A 157 -16.17 -1.54 16.84
C SER A 157 -17.70 -1.71 16.83
N LEU A 158 -18.41 -0.87 16.05
CA LEU A 158 -19.86 -0.99 15.85
C LEU A 158 -20.26 -2.16 14.95
N GLN A 159 -19.29 -2.83 14.31
CA GLN A 159 -19.54 -3.95 13.39
C GLN A 159 -19.58 -5.32 14.09
N GLY A 160 -19.57 -5.34 15.43
CA GLY A 160 -19.86 -6.55 16.21
C GLY A 160 -18.70 -7.53 16.32
N SER A 161 -17.45 -7.11 16.09
CA SER A 161 -16.31 -7.93 16.49
C SER A 161 -16.25 -7.98 18.02
N GLY A 162 -16.41 -9.18 18.59
CA GLY A 162 -16.30 -9.37 20.03
C GLY A 162 -14.99 -8.77 20.54
N ARG A 163 -15.05 -7.95 21.59
CA ARG A 163 -13.85 -7.37 22.19
C ARG A 163 -13.08 -8.46 22.93
N LEU A 164 -11.80 -8.55 22.64
CA LEU A 164 -10.86 -9.34 23.43
C LEU A 164 -10.78 -8.71 24.82
N ALA A 165 -10.86 -9.54 25.86
CA ALA A 165 -10.78 -9.10 27.26
C ALA A 165 -9.39 -8.59 27.67
N TYR A 166 -8.41 -8.66 26.76
CA TYR A 166 -7.06 -8.18 26.98
C TYR A 166 -6.94 -6.70 26.61
N ARG A 167 -6.01 -5.99 27.26
CA ARG A 167 -5.61 -4.64 26.87
C ARG A 167 -4.53 -4.71 25.80
N PRO A 168 -4.57 -3.84 24.78
CA PRO A 168 -3.55 -3.85 23.74
C PRO A 168 -2.25 -3.33 24.33
N SER A 169 -1.18 -4.13 24.24
CA SER A 169 0.15 -3.65 24.61
C SER A 169 0.67 -2.67 23.56
N PHE A 170 1.50 -1.73 23.98
CA PHE A 170 2.22 -0.85 23.04
C PHE A 170 3.02 -1.65 22.00
N CYS A 171 3.61 -2.77 22.43
CA CYS A 171 4.32 -3.70 21.55
C CYS A 171 3.40 -4.25 20.44
N TYR A 172 2.17 -4.64 20.77
CA TYR A 172 1.22 -5.14 19.78
C TYR A 172 0.96 -4.10 18.67
N VAL A 173 0.74 -2.83 19.04
CA VAL A 173 0.52 -1.74 18.05
C VAL A 173 1.71 -1.57 17.11
N ILE A 174 2.94 -1.66 17.64
CA ILE A 174 4.17 -1.60 16.83
C ILE A 174 4.24 -2.78 15.86
N TYR A 175 3.99 -4.00 16.32
CA TYR A 175 4.04 -5.18 15.45
C TYR A 175 2.93 -5.16 14.40
N ALA A 176 1.70 -4.82 14.80
CA ALA A 176 0.57 -4.64 13.90
C ALA A 176 0.88 -3.56 12.86
N PHE A 177 1.50 -2.45 13.24
CA PHE A 177 1.95 -1.41 12.31
C PHE A 177 2.88 -1.98 11.24
N PHE A 178 3.90 -2.76 11.62
CA PHE A 178 4.81 -3.36 10.65
C PHE A 178 4.15 -4.42 9.75
N VAL A 179 3.20 -5.19 10.29
CA VAL A 179 2.38 -6.11 9.48
C VAL A 179 1.54 -5.34 8.46
N GLN A 180 0.86 -4.28 8.88
CA GLN A 180 0.01 -3.47 8.01
C GLN A 180 0.82 -2.69 6.97
N LEU A 181 1.97 -2.18 7.37
CA LEU A 181 2.92 -1.52 6.47
C LEU A 181 3.40 -2.50 5.38
N SER A 182 3.75 -3.73 5.76
CA SER A 182 4.32 -4.74 4.86
C SER A 182 3.31 -5.53 4.03
N ASN A 183 2.04 -5.53 4.41
CA ASN A 183 0.98 -6.18 3.66
C ASN A 183 0.11 -5.17 2.90
N ALA A 184 -0.59 -4.27 3.59
CA ALA A 184 -1.54 -3.38 2.94
C ALA A 184 -0.82 -2.20 2.25
N ALA A 185 -0.01 -1.45 3.01
CA ALA A 185 0.52 -0.18 2.54
C ALA A 185 1.46 -0.33 1.32
N VAL A 186 2.42 -1.25 1.37
CA VAL A 186 3.35 -1.47 0.24
C VAL A 186 2.71 -2.14 -0.98
N MET A 187 1.55 -2.80 -0.83
CA MET A 187 0.84 -3.40 -1.97
C MET A 187 -0.06 -2.38 -2.66
N GLU A 188 -0.65 -1.46 -1.90
CA GLU A 188 -1.71 -0.60 -2.39
C GLU A 188 -1.22 0.81 -2.73
N GLU A 189 -0.36 1.40 -1.90
CA GLU A 189 0.09 2.79 -2.11
C GLU A 189 0.90 2.96 -3.41
N PRO A 190 1.83 2.06 -3.79
CA PRO A 190 2.52 2.17 -5.08
C PRO A 190 1.58 2.03 -6.28
N LEU A 191 0.54 1.20 -6.19
CA LEU A 191 -0.46 1.05 -7.25
C LEU A 191 -1.26 2.35 -7.39
N PHE A 192 -1.98 2.76 -6.33
CA PHE A 192 -2.92 3.88 -6.40
C PHE A 192 -2.20 5.23 -6.40
N ARG A 193 -1.50 5.58 -5.31
CA ARG A 193 -0.93 6.93 -5.11
C ARG A 193 0.39 7.11 -5.86
N GLY A 194 0.95 6.02 -6.35
CA GLY A 194 2.16 5.98 -7.15
C GLY A 194 1.89 5.95 -8.65
N PHE A 195 1.91 4.75 -9.23
CA PHE A 195 1.90 4.52 -10.67
C PHE A 195 0.60 4.96 -11.35
N LEU A 196 -0.56 4.62 -10.80
CA LEU A 196 -1.84 5.06 -11.34
C LEU A 196 -1.98 6.59 -11.29
N TRP A 197 -1.59 7.20 -10.16
CA TRP A 197 -1.63 8.66 -10.01
C TRP A 197 -0.78 9.33 -11.09
N GLY A 198 0.48 8.91 -11.24
CA GLY A 198 1.38 9.47 -12.25
C GLY A 198 0.90 9.22 -13.68
N TYR A 199 0.30 8.05 -13.96
CA TYR A 199 -0.29 7.76 -15.26
C TYR A 199 -1.44 8.71 -15.59
N LEU A 200 -2.43 8.86 -14.70
CA LEU A 200 -3.57 9.76 -14.90
C LEU A 200 -3.14 11.23 -15.01
N LYS A 201 -2.13 11.63 -14.23
CA LYS A 201 -1.55 12.97 -14.33
C LYS A 201 -0.88 13.22 -15.69
N ASN A 202 -0.17 12.22 -16.22
CA ASN A 202 0.43 12.31 -17.56
C ASN A 202 -0.64 12.34 -18.67
N ALA A 203 -1.82 11.77 -18.43
CA ALA A 203 -3.00 11.90 -19.28
C ALA A 203 -3.78 13.21 -19.08
N HIS A 204 -3.18 14.20 -18.40
CA HIS A 204 -3.75 15.53 -18.14
C HIS A 204 -5.03 15.54 -17.28
N CYS A 205 -5.31 14.48 -16.51
CA CYS A 205 -6.38 14.52 -15.53
C CYS A 205 -6.04 15.52 -14.40
N LYS A 206 -7.03 16.33 -13.97
CA LYS A 206 -6.83 17.25 -12.83
C LYS A 206 -6.59 16.44 -11.55
N GLU A 207 -5.66 16.88 -10.72
CA GLU A 207 -5.25 16.15 -9.52
C GLU A 207 -6.39 15.96 -8.50
N THR A 208 -7.34 16.90 -8.42
CA THR A 208 -8.56 16.76 -7.61
C THR A 208 -9.44 15.60 -8.08
N TRP A 209 -9.58 15.41 -9.39
CA TRP A 209 -10.31 14.29 -9.96
C TRP A 209 -9.57 12.97 -9.77
N ILE A 210 -8.24 12.96 -9.91
CA ILE A 210 -7.42 11.77 -9.62
C ILE A 210 -7.64 11.33 -8.17
N TRP A 211 -7.59 12.27 -7.22
CA TRP A 211 -7.82 12.00 -5.81
C TRP A 211 -9.18 11.38 -5.52
N ALA A 212 -10.27 11.98 -6.03
CA ALA A 212 -11.62 11.48 -5.83
C ALA A 212 -11.86 10.13 -6.54
N PHE A 213 -11.41 10.00 -7.79
CA PHE A 213 -11.51 8.76 -8.57
C PHE A 213 -10.78 7.61 -7.87
N GLN A 214 -9.57 7.84 -7.37
CA GLN A 214 -8.83 6.81 -6.65
C GLN A 214 -9.49 6.41 -5.34
N ALA A 215 -10.15 7.33 -4.63
CA ALA A 215 -10.91 6.96 -3.44
C ALA A 215 -12.08 6.02 -3.78
N ALA A 216 -12.84 6.32 -4.84
CA ALA A 216 -13.90 5.45 -5.32
C ALA A 216 -13.37 4.09 -5.79
N LEU A 217 -12.28 4.08 -6.56
CA LEU A 217 -11.65 2.86 -7.06
C LEU A 217 -11.08 2.00 -5.92
N PHE A 218 -10.52 2.63 -4.91
CA PHE A 218 -10.04 1.96 -3.70
C PHE A 218 -11.18 1.32 -2.91
N MET A 219 -12.32 2.01 -2.78
CA MET A 219 -13.55 1.46 -2.20
C MET A 219 -14.06 0.23 -2.97
N ILE A 220 -14.13 0.31 -4.30
CA ILE A 220 -14.51 -0.84 -5.16
C ILE A 220 -13.55 -2.02 -4.95
N GLY A 221 -12.26 -1.76 -4.75
CA GLY A 221 -11.26 -2.79 -4.45
C GLY A 221 -11.48 -3.51 -3.12
N HIS A 222 -12.40 -3.04 -2.30
CA HIS A 222 -12.83 -3.64 -1.03
C HIS A 222 -14.29 -4.07 -1.06
N VAL A 223 -14.88 -4.32 -2.23
CA VAL A 223 -16.28 -4.77 -2.36
C VAL A 223 -16.59 -6.05 -1.59
N TYR A 224 -15.58 -6.86 -1.25
CA TYR A 224 -15.73 -8.02 -0.36
C TYR A 224 -16.06 -7.67 1.10
N TYR A 225 -16.04 -6.38 1.48
CA TYR A 225 -16.58 -5.91 2.76
C TYR A 225 -18.09 -5.63 2.69
N LEU A 226 -18.67 -5.48 1.50
CA LEU A 226 -20.09 -5.21 1.36
C LEU A 226 -20.90 -6.41 1.88
N GLY A 227 -21.87 -6.14 2.77
CA GLY A 227 -22.70 -7.16 3.40
C GLY A 227 -22.09 -7.86 4.63
N VAL A 228 -20.79 -7.72 4.86
CA VAL A 228 -20.09 -8.32 6.02
C VAL A 228 -19.59 -7.24 6.98
N TYR A 229 -18.88 -6.23 6.46
CA TYR A 229 -18.31 -5.11 7.20
C TYR A 229 -18.80 -3.80 6.57
N ASN A 230 -20.11 -3.52 6.72
CA ASN A 230 -20.77 -2.40 6.04
C ASN A 230 -20.20 -1.03 6.42
N TYR A 231 -19.89 -0.77 7.69
CA TYR A 231 -19.25 0.49 8.07
C TYR A 231 -17.83 0.59 7.51
N SER A 232 -17.11 -0.53 7.43
CA SER A 232 -15.81 -0.57 6.76
C SER A 232 -15.94 -0.16 5.30
N PHE A 233 -16.88 -0.76 4.57
CA PHE A 233 -17.07 -0.49 3.13
C PHE A 233 -17.56 0.93 2.85
N TRP A 234 -18.61 1.39 3.55
CA TRP A 234 -19.27 2.66 3.25
C TRP A 234 -18.59 3.89 3.86
N ILE A 235 -17.85 3.72 4.95
CA ILE A 235 -17.27 4.85 5.70
C ILE A 235 -15.76 4.73 5.79
N ILE A 236 -15.25 3.67 6.41
CA ILE A 236 -13.82 3.60 6.77
C ILE A 236 -12.95 3.61 5.52
N VAL A 237 -13.22 2.73 4.56
CA VAL A 237 -12.42 2.60 3.33
C VAL A 237 -12.42 3.90 2.50
N PRO A 238 -13.56 4.50 2.12
CA PRO A 238 -13.54 5.72 1.32
C PRO A 238 -12.92 6.91 2.05
N VAL A 239 -13.21 7.09 3.35
CA VAL A 239 -12.63 8.21 4.12
C VAL A 239 -11.11 8.03 4.28
N SER A 240 -10.66 6.81 4.59
CA SER A 240 -9.23 6.50 4.67
C SER A 240 -8.55 6.70 3.32
N ALA A 241 -9.18 6.28 2.23
CA ALA A 241 -8.65 6.48 0.88
C ALA A 241 -8.49 7.98 0.53
N LEU A 242 -9.42 8.82 0.96
CA LEU A 242 -9.32 10.28 0.81
C LEU A 242 -8.18 10.86 1.64
N ILE A 243 -8.04 10.46 2.92
CA ILE A 243 -6.94 10.90 3.80
C ILE A 243 -5.58 10.51 3.19
N LEU A 244 -5.40 9.24 2.83
CA LEU A 244 -4.16 8.72 2.25
C LEU A 244 -3.83 9.38 0.91
N GLY A 245 -4.84 9.57 0.07
CA GLY A 245 -4.71 10.30 -1.19
C GLY A 245 -4.30 11.76 -0.98
N LEU A 246 -4.87 12.45 0.01
CA LEU A 246 -4.52 13.83 0.34
C LEU A 246 -3.08 13.92 0.87
N LEU A 247 -2.66 12.99 1.73
CA LEU A 247 -1.29 12.93 2.24
C LEU A 247 -0.29 12.74 1.09
N ALA A 248 -0.51 11.75 0.22
CA ALA A 248 0.37 11.52 -0.93
C ALA A 248 0.35 12.70 -1.92
N TRP A 249 -0.80 13.35 -2.11
CA TRP A 249 -0.94 14.50 -2.98
C TRP A 249 -0.16 15.72 -2.47
N ARG A 250 -0.35 16.09 -1.19
CA ARG A 250 0.30 17.26 -0.59
C ARG A 250 1.77 17.01 -0.34
N SER A 251 2.10 15.82 0.16
CA SER A 251 3.49 15.46 0.39
C SER A 251 4.20 15.03 -0.87
N ARG A 252 3.55 14.75 -2.01
CA ARG A 252 4.21 14.21 -3.22
C ARG A 252 5.11 13.00 -2.94
N SER A 253 4.71 12.17 -1.98
CA SER A 253 5.45 11.00 -1.52
C SER A 253 4.51 9.94 -1.00
N ILE A 254 4.49 8.78 -1.66
CA ILE A 254 3.72 7.62 -1.18
C ILE A 254 4.29 7.09 0.15
N GLY A 255 5.54 7.41 0.50
CA GLY A 255 6.09 7.07 1.82
C GLY A 255 5.30 7.70 2.96
N THR A 256 4.76 8.91 2.77
CA THR A 256 3.93 9.59 3.78
C THR A 256 2.60 8.86 3.96
N SER A 257 1.95 8.48 2.85
CA SER A 257 0.70 7.73 2.92
C SER A 257 0.92 6.31 3.42
N MET A 258 2.03 5.64 3.09
CA MET A 258 2.31 4.28 3.59
C MET A 258 2.41 4.22 5.12
N ILE A 259 3.09 5.19 5.75
CA ILE A 259 3.15 5.25 7.22
C ILE A 259 1.77 5.51 7.82
N ALA A 260 1.04 6.50 7.30
CA ALA A 260 -0.30 6.79 7.78
C ALA A 260 -1.24 5.60 7.60
N HIS A 261 -1.16 4.90 6.47
CA HIS A 261 -1.95 3.70 6.17
C HIS A 261 -1.65 2.59 7.18
N GLY A 262 -0.36 2.28 7.39
CA GLY A 262 0.04 1.29 8.38
C GLY A 262 -0.49 1.60 9.78
N LEU A 263 -0.43 2.86 10.21
CA LEU A 263 -0.92 3.32 11.51
C LEU A 263 -2.45 3.33 11.61
N ILE A 264 -3.16 3.78 10.57
CA ILE A 264 -4.63 3.76 10.54
C ILE A 264 -5.09 2.32 10.76
N ASN A 265 -4.56 1.37 9.99
CA ASN A 265 -4.98 -0.02 10.10
C ASN A 265 -4.61 -0.63 11.46
N SER A 266 -3.38 -0.43 11.95
CA SER A 266 -2.94 -1.06 13.19
C SER A 266 -3.64 -0.49 14.43
N ILE A 267 -3.83 0.83 14.48
CA ILE A 267 -4.53 1.49 15.59
C ILE A 267 -6.03 1.23 15.50
N ALA A 268 -6.62 1.25 14.31
CA ALA A 268 -8.04 0.90 14.17
C ALA A 268 -8.33 -0.54 14.61
N ASP A 269 -7.44 -1.48 14.27
CA ASP A 269 -7.53 -2.87 14.71
C ASP A 269 -7.44 -2.97 16.24
N ALA A 270 -6.45 -2.32 16.85
CA ALA A 270 -6.31 -2.27 18.31
C ALA A 270 -7.53 -1.64 19.00
N VAL A 271 -8.07 -0.54 18.46
CA VAL A 271 -9.21 0.17 19.05
C VAL A 271 -10.51 -0.61 18.88
N ALA A 272 -10.70 -1.28 17.75
CA ALA A 272 -11.91 -2.05 17.48
C ALA A 272 -12.02 -3.32 18.33
N HIS A 273 -10.88 -3.98 18.58
CA HIS A 273 -10.88 -5.34 19.13
C HIS A 273 -10.47 -5.45 20.60
N PHE A 274 -9.89 -4.43 21.23
CA PHE A 274 -9.45 -4.53 22.63
C PHE A 274 -10.31 -3.68 23.56
N THR A 275 -10.38 -4.10 24.83
CA THR A 275 -10.95 -3.28 25.90
C THR A 275 -9.93 -2.22 26.34
N TRP A 276 -10.42 -1.01 26.62
CA TRP A 276 -9.63 0.13 27.07
C TRP A 276 -9.96 0.41 28.54
#